data_AF-A0A2M9PCM0-F1
#
_entry.id   AF-A0A2M9PCM0-F1
#
_cell.length_a   1.000
_cell.length_b   1.000
_cell.length_c   1.000
_cell.angle_alpha   90.00
_cell.angle_beta   90.00
_cell.angle_gamma   90.00
#
_symmetry.space_group_name_H-M   'P 1'
#
loop_
_entity.id
_entity.type
_entity.pdbx_description
1 polymer ?
#
loop_
_entity_poly.entity_id
_entity_poly.type
_entity_poly.pdbx_seq_one_letter_code
_entity_poly.pdbx_strand_id
1 'polypeptide(L)'
;MARREISEIAGLILVEPKKFGDHRGFFSETYNRERMAALGFEREFIQDNHALSGEAGTLRGVHYQSPPFAQDKLVRVVRGRILDVAVDIRKGSPTYGDHAAVELSAENWRQLLVPAGFGHGYLTLEPGTEVIYKVTQPYAPA
;
A
#
# COMPACT_ATOMS: atom_id res chain seq x y z
N MET A 1 -16.12 0.26 3.23
CA MET A 1 -14.69 -0.07 3.12
C MET A 1 -14.39 -0.92 4.34
N ALA A 2 -13.90 -2.14 4.15
CA ALA A 2 -13.50 -3.01 5.27
C ALA A 2 -12.01 -2.80 5.56
N ARG A 3 -11.61 -3.05 6.82
CA ARG A 3 -10.20 -3.04 7.23
C ARG A 3 -9.88 -4.26 8.09
N ARG A 4 -8.67 -4.80 7.99
CA ARG A 4 -8.12 -5.77 8.95
C ARG A 4 -6.60 -5.67 9.02
N GLU A 5 -6.03 -6.06 10.15
CA GLU A 5 -4.59 -6.28 10.24
C GLU A 5 -4.20 -7.53 9.45
N ILE A 6 -2.99 -7.56 8.90
CA ILE A 6 -2.49 -8.68 8.08
C ILE A 6 -1.55 -9.63 8.83
N SER A 7 -1.11 -9.26 10.02
CA SER A 7 -0.10 -9.96 10.81
C SER A 7 -0.07 -9.44 12.24
N GLU A 8 0.70 -10.09 13.10
CA GLU A 8 1.02 -9.59 14.46
C GLU A 8 1.89 -8.31 14.46
N ILE A 9 2.44 -7.92 13.30
CA ILE A 9 3.14 -6.64 13.15
C ILE A 9 2.13 -5.49 13.15
N ALA A 10 2.04 -4.82 14.30
CA ALA A 10 1.03 -3.79 14.54
C ALA A 10 1.11 -2.62 13.54
N GLY A 11 -0.05 -2.29 12.95
CA GLY A 11 -0.25 -1.11 12.11
C GLY A 11 -0.34 -1.38 10.60
N LEU A 12 0.01 -2.56 10.12
CA LEU A 12 -0.17 -2.93 8.72
C LEU A 12 -1.64 -3.30 8.46
N ILE A 13 -2.34 -2.47 7.69
CA ILE A 13 -3.79 -2.60 7.50
C ILE A 13 -4.11 -2.90 6.05
N LEU A 14 -4.78 -4.02 5.81
CA LEU A 14 -5.41 -4.32 4.54
C LEU A 14 -6.74 -3.59 4.46
N VAL A 15 -6.92 -2.80 3.39
CA VAL A 15 -8.14 -2.05 3.11
C VAL A 15 -8.83 -2.65 1.89
N GLU A 16 -10.13 -2.92 2.01
CA GLU A 16 -10.94 -3.48 0.94
C GLU A 16 -12.07 -2.49 0.56
N PRO A 17 -11.89 -1.69 -0.50
CA PRO A 17 -12.94 -0.87 -1.07
C PRO A 17 -14.08 -1.73 -1.62
N LYS A 18 -15.32 -1.22 -1.54
CA LYS A 18 -16.45 -1.87 -2.19
C LYS A 18 -16.33 -1.71 -3.71
N LYS A 19 -16.52 -2.80 -4.45
CA LYS A 19 -16.55 -2.83 -5.92
C LYS A 19 -17.97 -3.16 -6.37
N PHE A 20 -18.63 -2.20 -7.01
CA PHE A 20 -20.00 -2.34 -7.51
C PHE A 20 -19.96 -2.65 -8.99
N GLY A 21 -20.28 -3.90 -9.37
CA GLY A 21 -20.23 -4.36 -10.75
C GLY A 21 -21.60 -4.39 -11.42
N ASP A 22 -21.64 -4.12 -12.72
CA ASP A 22 -22.76 -4.38 -13.61
C ASP A 22 -22.27 -4.79 -15.01
N HIS A 23 -23.18 -4.98 -15.97
CA HIS A 23 -22.84 -5.45 -17.32
C HIS A 23 -21.90 -4.51 -18.10
N ARG A 24 -21.70 -3.26 -17.67
CA ARG A 24 -20.80 -2.28 -18.28
C ARG A 24 -19.38 -2.33 -17.71
N GLY A 25 -19.19 -2.99 -16.56
CA GLY A 25 -17.94 -2.99 -15.82
C GLY A 25 -18.17 -2.83 -14.32
N PHE A 26 -17.42 -1.97 -13.66
CA PHE A 26 -17.59 -1.69 -12.23
C PHE A 26 -17.26 -0.25 -11.87
N PHE A 27 -17.77 0.17 -10.71
CA PHE A 27 -17.42 1.40 -10.03
C PHE A 27 -16.91 1.10 -8.62
N SER A 28 -15.92 1.87 -8.14
CA SER A 28 -15.39 1.73 -6.78
C SER A 28 -14.79 3.04 -6.30
N GLU A 29 -15.24 3.50 -5.13
CA GLU A 29 -14.54 4.53 -4.36
C GLU A 29 -13.29 3.91 -3.73
N THR A 30 -12.18 3.94 -4.46
CA THR A 30 -10.91 3.35 -4.01
C THR A 30 -10.27 4.16 -2.87
N TYR A 31 -10.61 5.45 -2.74
CA TYR A 31 -10.26 6.27 -1.59
C TYR A 31 -11.42 7.22 -1.29
N ASN A 32 -11.72 7.39 -0.01
CA ASN A 32 -12.65 8.39 0.49
C ASN A 32 -12.12 8.83 1.87
N ARG A 33 -11.82 10.13 2.01
CA ARG A 33 -11.17 10.68 3.22
C ARG A 33 -11.98 10.41 4.48
N GLU A 34 -13.29 10.65 4.46
CA GLU A 34 -14.17 10.45 5.61
C GLU A 34 -14.24 8.97 6.01
N ARG A 35 -14.31 8.06 5.03
CA ARG A 35 -14.31 6.62 5.30
C ARG A 35 -12.97 6.12 5.82
N MET A 36 -11.85 6.67 5.37
CA MET A 36 -10.53 6.36 5.92
C MET A 36 -10.39 6.88 7.36
N ALA A 37 -10.88 8.09 7.64
CA ALA A 37 -10.91 8.65 8.99
C ALA A 37 -11.78 7.81 9.94
N ALA A 38 -12.96 7.38 9.50
CA ALA A 38 -13.81 6.45 10.25
C ALA A 38 -13.16 5.08 10.49
N LEU A 39 -12.13 4.73 9.70
CA LEU A 39 -11.28 3.56 9.87
C LEU A 39 -9.98 3.88 10.62
N GLY A 40 -9.87 5.00 11.32
CA GLY A 40 -8.74 5.37 12.17
C GLY A 40 -7.52 5.93 11.43
N PHE A 41 -7.67 6.34 10.17
CA PHE A 41 -6.61 7.02 9.42
C PHE A 41 -7.04 8.46 9.07
N GLU A 42 -6.54 9.42 9.84
CA GLU A 42 -6.94 10.84 9.72
C GLU A 42 -5.96 11.70 8.91
N ARG A 43 -4.79 11.15 8.56
CA ARG A 43 -3.76 11.87 7.81
C ARG A 43 -4.20 12.10 6.35
N GLU A 44 -3.69 13.16 5.75
CA GLU A 44 -3.99 13.51 4.37
C GLU A 44 -2.95 12.94 3.41
N PHE A 45 -3.41 12.23 2.36
CA PHE A 45 -2.56 11.88 1.24
C PHE A 45 -2.45 13.07 0.29
N ILE A 46 -1.22 13.47 -0.04
CA ILE A 46 -0.94 14.70 -0.79
C ILE A 46 -0.27 14.44 -2.14
N GLN A 47 0.13 13.19 -2.41
CA GLN A 47 0.80 12.80 -3.63
C GLN A 47 0.38 11.40 -4.04
N ASP A 48 0.06 11.25 -5.33
CA ASP A 48 -0.20 9.98 -5.98
C ASP A 48 0.99 9.61 -6.87
N ASN A 49 1.44 8.37 -6.77
CA ASN A 49 2.51 7.81 -7.57
C ASN A 49 1.97 6.64 -8.41
N HIS A 50 2.51 6.48 -9.62
CA HIS A 50 2.14 5.40 -10.54
C HIS A 50 3.41 4.77 -11.11
N ALA A 51 3.58 3.47 -10.93
CA ALA A 51 4.70 2.70 -11.43
C ALA A 51 4.23 1.53 -12.31
N LEU A 52 4.70 1.50 -13.56
CA LEU A 52 4.62 0.34 -14.44
C LEU A 52 5.92 -0.47 -14.31
N SER A 53 5.81 -1.80 -14.25
CA SER A 53 6.94 -2.71 -14.41
C SER A 53 6.66 -3.66 -15.58
N GLY A 54 7.53 -3.63 -16.59
CA GLY A 54 7.32 -4.36 -17.84
C GLY A 54 7.38 -5.88 -17.65
N GLU A 55 8.36 -6.36 -16.89
CA GLU A 55 8.58 -7.79 -16.66
C GLU A 55 8.01 -8.25 -15.31
N ALA A 56 7.59 -9.51 -15.27
CA ALA A 56 7.38 -10.21 -14.00
C ALA A 56 8.73 -10.38 -13.28
N GLY A 57 8.71 -10.45 -11.95
CA GLY A 57 9.91 -10.54 -11.13
C GLY A 57 10.63 -9.20 -10.92
N THR A 58 10.04 -8.06 -11.33
CA THR A 58 10.60 -6.74 -11.03
C THR A 58 10.44 -6.45 -9.54
N LEU A 59 11.56 -6.32 -8.82
CA LEU A 59 11.59 -5.91 -7.42
C LEU A 59 11.78 -4.40 -7.31
N ARG A 60 10.96 -3.74 -6.49
CA ARG A 60 11.16 -2.33 -6.09
C ARG A 60 11.11 -2.23 -4.58
N GLY A 61 12.15 -1.70 -3.95
CA GLY A 61 12.29 -1.64 -2.50
C GLY A 61 13.57 -2.29 -1.99
N VAL A 62 13.77 -2.40 -0.68
CA VAL A 62 12.86 -1.90 0.38
C VAL A 62 13.13 -0.41 0.64
N HIS A 63 12.10 0.44 0.46
CA HIS A 63 12.21 1.89 0.56
C HIS A 63 11.45 2.45 1.77
N TYR A 64 12.06 3.42 2.44
CA TYR A 64 11.44 4.28 3.43
C TYR A 64 11.99 5.70 3.29
N GLN A 65 11.29 6.68 3.86
CA GLN A 65 11.79 8.04 4.01
C GLN A 65 11.92 8.32 5.50
N SER A 66 13.08 8.86 5.92
CA SER A 66 13.35 9.14 7.32
C SER A 66 12.57 10.38 7.81
N PRO A 67 12.32 10.51 9.12
CA PRO A 67 11.89 11.78 9.70
C PRO A 67 12.82 12.92 9.28
N PRO A 68 12.29 14.14 9.07
CA PRO A 68 10.91 14.58 9.33
C PRO A 68 9.91 14.24 8.21
N PHE A 69 10.35 13.62 7.11
CA PHE A 69 9.52 13.38 5.93
C PHE A 69 9.01 11.94 5.82
N ALA A 70 8.86 11.22 6.93
CA ALA A 70 8.38 9.85 6.90
C ALA A 70 6.96 9.78 6.30
N GLN A 71 6.73 8.77 5.46
CA GLN A 71 5.51 8.62 4.67
C GLN A 71 4.70 7.42 5.14
N ASP A 72 3.38 7.62 5.26
CA ASP A 72 2.44 6.51 5.09
C ASP A 72 2.20 6.28 3.61
N LYS A 73 1.96 5.03 3.22
CA LYS A 73 1.65 4.64 1.85
C LYS A 73 0.33 3.89 1.80
N LEU A 74 -0.56 4.26 0.89
CA LEU A 74 -1.74 3.45 0.55
C LEU A 74 -1.52 2.84 -0.84
N VAL A 75 -1.14 1.57 -0.88
CA VAL A 75 -0.66 0.87 -2.08
C VAL A 75 -1.77 0.04 -2.70
N ARG A 76 -1.90 0.09 -4.03
CA ARG A 76 -2.91 -0.64 -4.79
C ARG A 76 -2.38 -1.06 -6.16
N VAL A 77 -2.84 -2.21 -6.66
CA VAL A 77 -2.57 -2.65 -8.03
C VAL A 77 -3.76 -2.36 -8.94
N VAL A 78 -3.51 -1.74 -10.09
CA VAL A 78 -4.55 -1.41 -11.09
C VAL A 78 -4.51 -2.34 -12.30
N ARG A 79 -3.36 -2.97 -12.56
CA ARG A 79 -3.18 -4.03 -13.54
C ARG A 79 -2.15 -5.04 -13.06
N GLY A 80 -2.40 -6.33 -13.26
CA GLY A 80 -1.52 -7.41 -12.82
C GLY A 80 -1.62 -7.72 -11.33
N ARG A 81 -0.52 -8.22 -10.75
CA ARG A 81 -0.41 -8.54 -9.32
C ARG A 81 1.02 -8.35 -8.79
N ILE A 82 1.11 -8.11 -7.48
CA ILE A 82 2.37 -8.03 -6.74
C ILE A 82 2.31 -8.86 -5.45
N LEU A 83 3.47 -9.33 -5.00
CA LEU A 83 3.71 -9.64 -3.59
C LEU A 83 4.22 -8.35 -2.92
N ASP A 84 3.36 -7.69 -2.15
CA ASP A 84 3.68 -6.46 -1.42
C ASP A 84 4.22 -6.79 -0.02
N VAL A 85 5.33 -6.20 0.37
CA VAL A 85 6.09 -6.52 1.59
C VAL A 85 6.34 -5.24 2.38
N ALA A 86 6.06 -5.29 3.67
CA ALA A 86 6.42 -4.25 4.61
C ALA A 86 7.29 -4.81 5.75
N VAL A 87 8.37 -4.12 6.06
CA VAL A 87 9.36 -4.45 7.09
C VAL A 87 9.25 -3.43 8.22
N ASP A 88 9.10 -3.89 9.46
CA ASP A 88 9.05 -3.00 10.61
C ASP A 88 10.47 -2.47 10.94
N ILE A 89 10.69 -1.19 10.71
CA ILE A 89 11.97 -0.51 11.00
C ILE A 89 11.85 0.46 12.18
N ARG A 90 10.79 0.37 12.98
CA ARG A 90 10.56 1.23 14.16
C ARG A 90 11.44 0.75 15.32
N LYS A 91 12.51 1.49 15.61
CA LYS A 91 13.38 1.19 16.76
C LYS A 91 12.55 1.09 18.05
N GLY A 92 12.73 0.01 18.80
CA GLY A 92 11.98 -0.27 20.03
C GLY A 92 10.63 -0.97 19.83
N SER A 93 10.22 -1.21 18.58
CA SER A 93 9.08 -2.09 18.29
C SER A 93 9.40 -3.54 18.72
N PRO A 94 8.45 -4.29 19.30
CA PRO A 94 8.64 -5.71 19.63
C PRO A 94 8.84 -6.58 18.38
N THR A 95 8.43 -6.09 17.21
CA THR A 95 8.55 -6.75 15.90
C THR A 95 9.63 -6.11 15.01
N TYR A 96 10.57 -5.36 15.59
CA TYR A 96 11.62 -4.69 14.81
C TYR A 96 12.45 -5.70 13.99
N GLY A 97 12.53 -5.48 12.68
CA GLY A 97 13.21 -6.37 11.73
C GLY A 97 12.31 -7.46 11.14
N ASP A 98 11.11 -7.68 11.70
CA ASP A 98 10.13 -8.59 11.11
C ASP A 98 9.46 -7.97 9.89
N HIS A 99 8.83 -8.82 9.08
CA HIS A 99 8.10 -8.40 7.90
C HIS A 99 6.79 -9.15 7.75
N ALA A 100 5.86 -8.52 7.05
CA ALA A 100 4.63 -9.16 6.58
C ALA A 100 4.48 -8.94 5.08
N ALA A 101 3.82 -9.89 4.42
CA ALA A 101 3.60 -9.85 2.98
C ALA A 101 2.13 -10.13 2.66
N VAL A 102 1.62 -9.47 1.62
CA VAL A 102 0.27 -9.70 1.10
C VAL A 102 0.26 -9.60 -0.42
N GLU A 103 -0.52 -10.45 -1.07
CA GLU A 103 -0.76 -10.31 -2.50
C GLU A 103 -1.78 -9.18 -2.75
N LEU A 104 -1.40 -8.20 -3.56
CA LEU A 104 -2.31 -7.17 -4.09
C LEU A 104 -2.45 -7.38 -5.60
N SER A 105 -3.68 -7.32 -6.12
CA SER A 105 -3.91 -7.49 -7.54
C SER A 105 -5.11 -6.66 -8.03
N ALA A 106 -5.13 -6.42 -9.34
CA ALA A 106 -6.29 -5.81 -10.00
C ALA A 106 -7.56 -6.67 -9.86
N GLU A 107 -7.41 -7.97 -9.61
CA GLU A 107 -8.51 -8.90 -9.40
C GLU A 107 -9.04 -8.82 -7.95
N ASN A 108 -8.16 -8.97 -6.96
CA ASN A 108 -8.55 -9.01 -5.55
C ASN A 108 -8.99 -7.66 -5.00
N TRP A 109 -8.63 -6.57 -5.69
CA TRP A 109 -9.08 -5.20 -5.42
C TRP A 109 -8.68 -4.63 -4.05
N ARG A 110 -7.68 -5.25 -3.40
CA ARG A 110 -7.21 -4.87 -2.08
C ARG A 110 -6.21 -3.72 -2.14
N GLN A 111 -6.01 -3.08 -1.00
CA GLN A 111 -4.98 -2.08 -0.79
C GLN A 111 -4.24 -2.37 0.51
N LEU A 112 -2.94 -2.06 0.58
CA LEU A 112 -2.19 -2.09 1.82
C LEU A 112 -1.90 -0.68 2.29
N LEU A 113 -2.32 -0.36 3.51
CA LEU A 113 -1.86 0.82 4.23
C LEU A 113 -0.59 0.45 5.00
N VAL A 114 0.53 1.03 4.57
CA VAL A 114 1.84 0.90 5.20
C VAL A 114 2.14 2.19 5.98
N PRO A 115 2.18 2.17 7.32
CA PRO A 115 2.45 3.37 8.10
C PRO A 115 3.87 3.91 7.93
N ALA A 116 4.06 5.18 8.26
CA ALA A 116 5.38 5.74 8.50
C ALA A 116 6.15 4.90 9.55
N GLY A 117 7.47 4.72 9.32
CA GLY A 117 8.31 3.85 10.15
C GLY A 117 8.40 2.40 9.65
N PHE A 118 7.85 2.09 8.48
CA PHE A 118 8.08 0.81 7.79
C PHE A 118 8.97 1.00 6.56
N GLY A 119 9.79 0.00 6.28
CA GLY A 119 10.34 -0.22 4.94
C GLY A 119 9.30 -0.89 4.06
N HIS A 120 9.13 -0.44 2.81
CA HIS A 120 8.15 -1.01 1.88
C HIS A 120 8.77 -1.39 0.55
N GLY A 121 8.39 -2.54 0.01
CA GLY A 121 8.75 -2.96 -1.33
C GLY A 121 7.76 -3.97 -1.90
N TYR A 122 7.90 -4.27 -3.18
CA TYR A 122 7.08 -5.28 -3.83
C TYR A 122 7.81 -5.98 -4.97
N LEU A 123 7.40 -7.21 -5.24
CA LEU A 123 7.80 -8.01 -6.39
C LEU A 123 6.61 -8.16 -7.34
N THR A 124 6.75 -7.78 -8.61
CA THR A 124 5.70 -8.06 -9.61
C THR A 124 5.64 -9.55 -9.91
N LEU A 125 4.44 -10.13 -9.95
CA LEU A 125 4.27 -11.56 -10.27
C LEU A 125 3.74 -11.76 -11.70
N GLU A 126 3.40 -10.67 -12.39
CA GLU A 126 2.91 -10.65 -13.77
C GLU A 126 3.60 -9.53 -14.57
N PRO A 127 3.80 -9.72 -15.90
CA PRO A 127 4.30 -8.66 -16.76
C PRO A 127 3.28 -7.52 -16.91
N GLY A 128 3.76 -6.32 -17.19
CA GLY A 128 2.91 -5.15 -17.36
C GLY A 128 2.11 -4.77 -16.11
N THR A 129 2.64 -5.07 -14.92
CA THR A 129 1.98 -4.76 -13.65
C THR A 129 2.08 -3.27 -13.35
N GLU A 130 0.94 -2.66 -13.02
CA GLU A 130 0.81 -1.24 -12.67
C GLU A 130 0.39 -1.08 -11.21
N VAL A 131 1.24 -0.43 -10.44
CA VAL A 131 1.05 -0.13 -9.02
C VAL A 131 0.82 1.36 -8.86
N ILE A 132 -0.24 1.74 -8.14
CA ILE A 132 -0.51 3.11 -7.71
C ILE A 132 -0.39 3.17 -6.19
N TYR A 133 0.24 4.22 -5.68
CA TYR A 133 0.26 4.44 -4.23
C TYR A 133 0.15 5.91 -3.87
N LYS A 134 -0.58 6.18 -2.79
CA LYS A 134 -0.75 7.51 -2.22
C LYS A 134 0.22 7.71 -1.06
N VAL A 135 0.77 8.90 -0.85
CA VAL A 135 1.68 9.21 0.26
C VAL A 135 1.31 10.48 1.03
N THR A 136 1.64 10.51 2.33
CA THR A 136 1.31 11.61 3.25
C THR A 136 2.37 12.71 3.36
N GLN A 137 3.53 12.54 2.72
CA GLN A 137 4.62 13.53 2.65
C GLN A 137 5.19 13.56 1.23
N PRO A 138 5.72 14.71 0.75
CA PRO A 138 6.32 14.78 -0.58
C PRO A 138 7.59 13.92 -0.64
N TYR A 139 8.03 13.61 -1.85
CA TYR A 139 9.33 12.99 -2.06
C TYR A 139 10.47 13.92 -1.61
N ALA A 140 11.34 13.41 -0.74
CA ALA A 140 12.52 14.09 -0.21
C ALA A 140 13.78 13.26 -0.53
N PRO A 141 14.45 13.51 -1.68
CA PRO A 141 15.62 12.74 -2.13
C PRO A 141 16.92 13.03 -1.37
N ALA A 142 16.95 14.09 -0.55
CA ALA A 142 18.16 14.65 0.05
C ALA A 142 18.47 14.05 1.43
#